data_AF-A0A8E2DT77-F1
#
_entry.id   AF-A0A8E2DT77-F1
#
_cell.length_a   1.000
_cell.length_b   1.000
_cell.length_c   1.000
_cell.angle_alpha   90.00
_cell.angle_beta   90.00
_cell.angle_gamma   90.00
#
_symmetry.space_group_name_H-M   'P 1'
#
loop_
_entity.id
_entity.type
_entity.pdbx_description
1 polymer ?
#
loop_
_entity_poly.entity_id
_entity_poly.type
_entity_poly.pdbx_seq_one_letter_code
_entity_poly.pdbx_strand_id
1 'polypeptide(L)'
;MGTVETSIRDKLTALLQPAELNITNDSWKHRHHVAMKAQDGGNGESHFSIQVVSEAFKGKTTMQRHRMIYAALSDELAQGLHALSLKTKTPEEQQKDTASS
;
A
#
# COMPACT_ATOMS: atom_id res chain seq x y z
N MET A 1 11.86 -10.71 -8.87
CA MET A 1 11.98 -9.25 -8.70
C MET A 1 10.58 -8.68 -8.88
N GLY A 2 10.03 -8.01 -7.86
CA GLY A 2 8.60 -7.69 -7.78
C GLY A 2 8.16 -6.65 -8.81
N THR A 3 7.55 -7.11 -9.90
CA THR A 3 7.02 -6.25 -10.97
C THR A 3 5.87 -5.37 -10.48
N VAL A 4 5.01 -5.89 -9.60
CA VAL A 4 3.86 -5.16 -9.06
C VAL A 4 4.28 -3.96 -8.21
N GLU A 5 5.15 -4.16 -7.21
CA GLU A 5 5.61 -3.05 -6.35
C GLU A 5 6.22 -1.90 -7.15
N THR A 6 6.98 -2.22 -8.21
CA THR A 6 7.59 -1.21 -9.09
C THR A 6 6.51 -0.45 -9.87
N SER A 7 5.49 -1.14 -10.41
CA SER A 7 4.37 -0.50 -11.10
C SER A 7 3.57 0.43 -10.18
N ILE A 8 3.24 -0.04 -8.97
CA ILE A 8 2.59 0.76 -7.93
C ILE A 8 3.41 2.01 -7.67
N ARG A 9 4.73 1.86 -7.44
CA ARG A 9 5.58 2.99 -7.09
C ARG A 9 5.59 4.05 -8.19
N ASP A 10 5.71 3.62 -9.44
CA ASP A 10 5.83 4.51 -10.59
C ASP A 10 4.55 5.32 -10.79
N LYS A 11 3.39 4.63 -10.77
CA LYS A 11 2.07 5.28 -10.85
C LYS A 11 1.85 6.26 -9.73
N LEU A 12 2.09 5.86 -8.47
CA LEU A 12 1.90 6.75 -7.33
C LEU A 12 2.86 7.95 -7.37
N THR A 13 4.09 7.72 -7.82
CA THR A 13 5.08 8.80 -7.99
C THR A 13 4.64 9.79 -9.06
N ALA A 14 4.19 9.31 -10.21
CA ALA A 14 3.71 10.15 -11.30
C ALA A 14 2.41 10.89 -10.96
N LEU A 15 1.47 10.25 -10.25
CA LEU A 15 0.16 10.82 -9.92
C LEU A 15 0.18 11.79 -8.74
N LEU A 16 0.96 11.48 -7.70
CA LEU A 16 0.89 12.17 -6.41
C LEU A 16 2.18 12.91 -6.04
N GLN A 17 3.26 12.69 -6.80
CA GLN A 17 4.60 13.24 -6.55
C GLN A 17 4.92 13.27 -5.04
N PRO A 18 4.88 12.10 -4.37
CA PRO A 18 5.08 12.05 -2.94
C PRO A 18 6.52 12.42 -2.59
N ALA A 19 6.66 13.16 -1.51
CA ALA A 19 7.96 13.42 -0.90
C ALA A 19 8.58 12.13 -0.36
N GLU A 20 7.75 11.19 0.12
CA GLU A 20 8.20 9.88 0.58
C GLU A 20 7.17 8.79 0.22
N LEU A 21 7.68 7.66 -0.27
CA LEU A 21 6.87 6.51 -0.66
C LEU A 21 7.52 5.23 -0.13
N ASN A 22 6.81 4.54 0.73
CA ASN A 22 7.23 3.28 1.31
C ASN A 22 6.19 2.19 0.99
N ILE A 23 6.62 1.10 0.36
CA ILE A 23 5.77 -0.03 0.02
C ILE A 23 6.32 -1.23 0.79
N THR A 24 5.49 -1.81 1.65
CA THR A 24 5.82 -2.96 2.49
C THR A 24 4.87 -4.11 2.15
N ASN A 25 5.43 -5.25 1.77
CA ASN A 25 4.66 -6.47 1.58
C ASN A 25 4.66 -7.28 2.88
N ASP A 26 3.52 -7.33 3.58
CA ASP A 26 3.35 -8.08 4.83
C ASP A 26 2.94 -9.54 4.59
N SER A 27 2.85 -9.99 3.32
CA SER A 27 2.43 -11.34 2.93
C SER A 27 3.46 -12.45 3.24
N TRP A 28 4.43 -12.24 4.13
CA TRP A 28 5.53 -13.17 4.42
C TRP A 28 5.13 -14.45 5.18
N LYS A 29 3.84 -14.68 5.46
CA LYS A 29 3.37 -15.86 6.19
C LYS A 29 3.20 -17.17 5.39
N HIS A 30 3.54 -17.23 4.10
CA HIS A 30 3.30 -18.42 3.26
C HIS A 30 4.53 -19.12 2.67
N ARG A 31 5.71 -19.01 3.30
CA ARG A 31 6.90 -19.80 2.92
C ARG A 31 7.52 -20.61 4.04
N HIS A 32 6.71 -21.17 4.96
CA HIS A 32 7.18 -22.38 5.64
C HIS A 32 6.74 -23.58 4.81
N HIS A 33 7.73 -24.14 4.13
CA HIS A 33 7.75 -25.41 3.44
C HIS A 33 7.44 -26.55 4.42
N VAL A 34 6.20 -26.67 4.90
CA VAL A 34 5.77 -27.80 5.73
C VAL A 34 4.29 -28.11 5.49
N ALA A 35 4.10 -29.31 4.94
CA ALA A 35 2.96 -30.20 5.13
C ALA A 35 1.54 -29.69 4.78
N MET A 36 1.03 -30.23 3.66
CA MET A 36 -0.09 -31.16 3.66
C MET A 36 -1.33 -30.76 4.49
N LYS A 37 -2.45 -30.57 3.78
CA LYS A 37 -3.85 -30.58 4.27
C LYS A 37 -4.27 -29.46 5.22
N ALA A 38 -4.84 -28.41 4.62
CA ALA A 38 -6.12 -27.81 5.01
C ALA A 38 -6.67 -27.17 3.72
N GLN A 39 -7.78 -27.56 3.09
CA GLN A 39 -9.09 -27.92 3.63
C GLN A 39 -9.54 -26.96 4.74
N ASP A 40 -9.55 -25.66 4.44
CA ASP A 40 -10.62 -24.74 4.84
C ASP A 40 -10.50 -23.46 4.02
N GLY A 41 -11.61 -22.83 3.64
CA GLY A 41 -11.68 -21.68 2.72
C GLY A 41 -11.11 -20.37 3.23
N GLY A 42 -9.83 -20.33 3.60
CA GLY A 42 -9.12 -19.11 3.97
C GLY A 42 -8.37 -18.54 2.77
N ASN A 43 -8.92 -17.49 2.16
CA ASN A 43 -8.24 -16.68 1.15
C ASN A 43 -6.79 -16.43 1.58
N GLY A 44 -5.83 -16.72 0.70
CA GLY A 44 -4.45 -16.25 0.86
C GLY A 44 -4.42 -14.73 0.73
N GLU A 45 -4.82 -14.02 1.77
CA GLU A 45 -4.90 -12.56 1.78
C GLU A 45 -3.48 -11.97 1.73
N SER A 46 -2.98 -11.67 0.53
CA SER A 46 -1.73 -10.93 0.36
C SER A 46 -1.94 -9.48 0.80
N HIS A 47 -1.44 -9.14 1.98
CA HIS A 47 -1.55 -7.80 2.57
C HIS A 47 -0.37 -6.92 2.15
N PHE A 48 -0.67 -5.83 1.43
CA PHE A 48 0.31 -4.80 1.08
C PHE A 48 0.05 -3.53 1.88
N SER A 49 1.08 -2.98 2.52
CA SER A 49 1.02 -1.69 3.21
C SER A 49 1.78 -0.66 2.40
N ILE A 50 1.08 0.36 1.91
CA ILE A 50 1.63 1.46 1.14
C ILE A 50 1.50 2.72 1.97
N GLN A 51 2.63 3.33 2.30
CA GLN A 51 2.70 4.61 2.98
C GLN A 51 3.17 5.69 1.99
N VAL A 52 2.34 6.72 1.84
CA VAL A 52 2.55 7.81 0.90
C VAL A 52 2.52 9.12 1.66
N VAL A 53 3.55 9.93 1.49
CA VAL A 53 3.69 11.25 2.09
C VAL A 53 3.70 12.28 0.97
N SER A 54 2.64 13.08 0.87
CA SER A 54 2.54 14.08 -0.19
C SER A 54 1.78 15.31 0.29
N GLU A 55 2.18 16.47 -0.21
CA GLU A 55 1.42 17.72 -0.08
C GLU A 55 0.11 17.69 -0.86
N ALA A 56 -0.02 16.81 -1.87
CA ALA A 56 -1.26 16.61 -2.64
C ALA A 56 -2.45 16.16 -1.78
N PHE A 57 -2.17 15.68 -0.57
CA PHE A 57 -3.16 15.27 0.41
C PHE A 57 -3.62 16.42 1.32
N LYS A 58 -2.90 17.55 1.34
CA LYS A 58 -3.27 18.74 2.12
C LYS A 58 -4.62 19.25 1.65
N GLY A 59 -5.55 19.45 2.58
CA GLY A 59 -6.93 19.86 2.28
C GLY A 59 -7.85 18.77 1.73
N LYS A 60 -7.36 17.53 1.52
CA LYS A 60 -8.21 16.38 1.11
C LYS A 60 -8.55 15.48 2.30
N THR A 61 -9.75 14.92 2.29
CA THR A 61 -10.18 13.95 3.30
C THR A 61 -9.54 12.57 3.09
N THR A 62 -9.34 11.80 4.15
CA THR A 62 -8.78 10.43 4.10
C THR A 62 -9.49 9.55 3.06
N MET A 63 -10.82 9.61 2.99
CA MET A 63 -11.62 8.90 2.01
C MET A 63 -11.28 9.29 0.56
N GLN A 64 -11.12 10.58 0.26
CA GLN A 64 -10.74 11.02 -1.08
C GLN A 64 -9.32 10.57 -1.45
N ARG A 65 -8.39 10.64 -0.50
CA ARG A 65 -7.01 10.17 -0.69
C ARG A 65 -7.00 8.67 -1.03
N HIS A 66 -7.72 7.88 -0.24
CA HIS A 66 -7.85 6.44 -0.46
C HIS A 66 -8.51 6.17 -1.82
N ARG A 67 -9.63 6.82 -2.16
CA ARG A 67 -10.30 6.61 -3.45
C ARG A 67 -9.40 6.90 -4.66
N MET A 68 -8.56 7.94 -4.60
CA MET A 68 -7.63 8.26 -5.70
C MET A 68 -6.59 7.15 -5.88
N ILE A 69 -6.00 6.67 -4.79
CA ILE A 69 -5.00 5.60 -4.84
C ILE A 69 -5.64 4.28 -5.25
N TYR A 70 -6.77 3.91 -4.64
CA TYR A 70 -7.53 2.73 -5.02
C TYR A 70 -7.90 2.75 -6.49
N ALA A 71 -8.34 3.89 -7.04
CA ALA A 71 -8.64 4.02 -8.47
C ALA A 71 -7.39 3.81 -9.34
N ALA A 72 -6.25 4.39 -8.96
CA ALA A 72 -4.98 4.20 -9.68
C ALA A 72 -4.48 2.75 -9.67
N LEU A 73 -4.71 2.05 -8.56
CA LEU A 73 -4.28 0.67 -8.32
C LEU A 73 -5.38 -0.36 -8.60
N SER A 74 -6.58 0.05 -9.03
CA SER A 74 -7.74 -0.84 -9.22
C SER A 74 -7.44 -1.95 -10.23
N ASP A 75 -6.65 -1.63 -11.26
CA ASP A 75 -6.16 -2.59 -12.25
C ASP A 75 -5.27 -3.67 -11.60
N GLU A 76 -4.36 -3.26 -10.71
CA GLU A 76 -3.46 -4.16 -9.98
C GLU A 76 -4.18 -4.96 -8.89
N LEU A 77 -5.19 -4.36 -8.24
CA LEU A 77 -6.13 -5.05 -7.36
C LEU A 77 -6.86 -6.17 -8.09
N ALA A 78 -7.34 -5.92 -9.30
CA ALA A 78 -8.01 -6.93 -10.12
C ALA A 78 -7.10 -8.10 -10.52
N GLN A 79 -5.77 -7.90 -10.52
CA GLN A 79 -4.79 -8.96 -10.82
C GLN A 79 -4.53 -9.93 -9.65
N GLY A 80 -5.17 -9.75 -8.49
CA GLY A 80 -5.05 -10.66 -7.34
C GLY A 80 -4.56 -10.01 -6.05
N LEU A 81 -4.55 -8.68 -5.95
CA LEU A 81 -4.36 -7.97 -4.68
C LEU A 81 -5.71 -7.99 -3.94
N HIS A 82 -5.83 -8.80 -2.89
CA HIS A 82 -7.10 -8.92 -2.15
C HIS A 82 -7.28 -7.81 -1.10
N ALA A 83 -6.20 -7.35 -0.46
CA ALA A 83 -6.26 -6.27 0.55
C ALA A 83 -4.97 -5.44 0.60
N LEU A 84 -5.11 -4.12 0.65
CA LEU A 84 -4.01 -3.18 0.87
C LEU A 84 -4.37 -2.15 1.94
N SER A 85 -3.41 -1.89 2.83
CA SER A 85 -3.42 -0.76 3.73
C SER A 85 -2.79 0.45 3.05
N LEU A 86 -3.53 1.54 2.95
CA LEU A 86 -3.03 2.82 2.47
C LEU A 86 -2.86 3.75 3.66
N LYS A 87 -1.63 4.23 3.88
CA LYS A 87 -1.32 5.27 4.86
C LYS A 87 -0.96 6.53 4.12
N THR A 88 -1.90 7.46 4.02
CA THR A 88 -1.67 8.76 3.38
C THR A 88 -1.43 9.85 4.43
N LYS A 89 -0.17 10.26 4.59
CA LYS A 89 0.23 11.33 5.51
C LYS A 89 0.60 12.60 4.73
N THR A 90 0.43 13.76 5.33
CA THR A 90 1.05 15.00 4.83
C THR A 90 2.47 15.10 5.39
N PRO A 91 3.40 15.83 4.74
CA PRO A 91 4.73 16.04 5.30
C PRO A 91 4.68 16.69 6.69
N GLU A 92 3.71 17.56 6.95
CA GLU A 92 3.49 18.15 8.28
C GLU A 92 3.17 17.09 9.35
N GLU A 93 2.32 16.11 9.03
CA GLU A 93 1.98 15.01 9.95
C GLU A 93 3.16 14.07 10.18
N GLN A 94 3.95 13.82 9.13
CA GLN A 94 5.16 13.01 9.24
C GLN A 94 6.22 13.67 10.12
N GLN A 95 6.46 14.97 9.94
CA GLN A 95 7.41 15.73 10.75
C GLN A 95 7.07 15.67 12.24
N LYS A 96 5.78 15.74 12.58
CA LYS A 96 5.32 15.60 13.98
C LYS A 96 5.57 14.20 14.54
N ASP A 97 5.38 13.16 13.73
CA ASP A 97 5.62 11.76 14.09
C ASP A 97 7.11 11.50 14.39
N THR A 98 8.00 12.02 13.54
CA THR A 98 9.46 11.86 13.68
C THR A 98 10.09 12.70 14.79
N ALA A 99 9.47 13.84 15.16
CA ALA A 99 10.02 14.75 16.16
C ALA A 99 9.74 14.32 17.61
N SER A 100 8.94 13.28 17.83
CA SER A 100 8.52 12.82 19.16
C SER A 100 9.14 11.48 19.61
N SER A 101 10.16 10.99 18.90
CA SER A 101 10.89 9.75 19.22
C SER A 101 12.29 10.00 19.76
#